data_AF-A0A1K1NYY7-F1
#
_entry.id   AF-A0A1K1NYY7-F1
#
_cell.length_a   1.000
_cell.length_b   1.000
_cell.length_c   1.000
_cell.angle_alpha   90.00
_cell.angle_beta   90.00
_cell.angle_gamma   90.00
#
_symmetry.space_group_name_H-M   'P 1'
#
loop_
_entity.id
_entity.type
_entity.pdbx_description
1 polymer ?
#
loop_
_entity_poly.entity_id
_entity_poly.type
_entity_poly.pdbx_seq_one_letter_code
_entity_poly.pdbx_strand_id
1 'polypeptide(L)'
;MSESEAAKEALVAAITDHAYDQYCSRVEKVSRGDLVALVQQQLDDLDYDYRKKSFIHLAGIWWVYTIEDNRFVMVTCYGRSDWNVPHALHWARSQKDRLDFTKPLEV
;
A
#
# COMPACT_ATOMS: atom_id res chain seq x y z
N MET A 1 -32.57 -8.57 21.27
CA MET A 1 -32.36 -8.06 19.90
C MET A 1 -31.17 -7.12 19.98
N SER A 2 -30.01 -7.60 19.53
CA SER A 2 -28.69 -6.99 19.74
C SER A 2 -28.46 -5.92 18.67
N GLU A 3 -28.25 -4.68 19.10
CA GLU A 3 -27.85 -3.53 18.28
C GLU A 3 -26.38 -3.65 17.81
N SER A 4 -26.01 -4.76 17.16
CA SER A 4 -24.62 -5.03 16.73
C SER A 4 -24.42 -5.11 15.22
N GLU A 5 -25.31 -4.48 14.44
CA GLU A 5 -25.19 -4.36 12.97
C GLU A 5 -25.32 -2.89 12.54
N ALA A 6 -24.81 -1.97 13.35
CA ALA A 6 -24.47 -0.65 12.86
C ALA A 6 -23.40 -0.84 11.78
N ALA A 7 -23.81 -0.66 10.53
CA ALA A 7 -23.02 -0.74 9.30
C ALA A 7 -21.52 -0.62 9.57
N LYS A 8 -20.82 -1.76 9.49
CA LYS A 8 -19.37 -1.77 9.40
C LYS A 8 -19.09 -1.11 8.05
N GLU A 9 -18.96 0.20 8.07
CA GLU A 9 -18.76 1.04 6.89
C GLU A 9 -17.49 0.52 6.21
N ALA A 10 -17.65 -0.31 5.18
CA ALA A 10 -16.54 -0.97 4.53
C ALA A 10 -15.65 0.13 3.94
N LEU A 11 -14.40 0.19 4.39
CA LEU A 11 -13.45 1.19 3.90
C LEU A 11 -13.20 0.91 2.42
N VAL A 12 -13.44 1.91 1.57
CA VAL A 12 -13.28 1.77 0.12
C VAL A 12 -11.85 2.10 -0.29
N ALA A 13 -11.23 1.26 -1.12
CA ALA A 13 -9.92 1.51 -1.69
C ALA A 13 -9.99 2.65 -2.72
N ALA A 14 -9.02 3.56 -2.64
CA ALA A 14 -8.78 4.58 -3.63
C ALA A 14 -7.29 4.65 -3.93
N ILE A 15 -6.94 4.98 -5.18
CA ILE A 15 -5.54 5.02 -5.63
C ILE A 15 -5.30 6.37 -6.30
N THR A 16 -4.35 7.12 -5.74
CA THR A 16 -3.89 8.39 -6.33
C THR A 16 -3.17 8.15 -7.65
N ASP A 17 -3.05 9.19 -8.48
CA ASP A 17 -2.30 9.10 -9.74
C ASP A 17 -0.85 8.70 -9.52
N HIS A 18 -0.21 9.31 -8.53
CA HIS A 18 1.15 8.97 -8.16
C HIS A 18 1.30 7.50 -7.76
N ALA A 19 0.40 6.97 -6.93
CA ALA A 19 0.46 5.58 -6.50
C ALA A 19 0.27 4.61 -7.67
N TYR A 20 -0.66 4.90 -8.59
CA TYR A 20 -0.90 4.11 -9.79
C TYR A 20 0.33 4.08 -10.72
N ASP A 21 0.95 5.22 -10.97
CA ASP A 21 2.14 5.32 -11.82
C ASP A 21 3.32 4.55 -11.24
N GLN A 22 3.54 4.66 -9.92
CA GLN A 22 4.59 3.90 -9.24
C GLN A 22 4.33 2.40 -9.29
N TYR A 23 3.08 1.96 -9.09
CA TYR A 23 2.72 0.55 -9.23
C TYR A 23 3.02 0.04 -10.63
N CYS A 24 2.56 0.75 -11.67
CA CYS A 24 2.77 0.34 -13.06
C CYS A 24 4.25 0.28 -13.46
N SER A 25 5.07 1.13 -12.86
CA SER A 25 6.53 1.17 -13.09
C SER A 25 7.27 0.04 -12.35
N ARG A 26 6.82 -0.33 -11.14
CA ARG A 26 7.58 -1.20 -10.22
C ARG A 26 7.04 -2.61 -10.07
N VAL A 27 5.77 -2.84 -10.40
CA VAL A 27 5.07 -4.09 -10.13
C VAL A 27 4.64 -4.74 -11.45
N GLU A 28 3.67 -4.13 -12.14
CA GLU A 28 3.13 -4.62 -13.41
C GLU A 28 2.15 -3.62 -14.02
N LYS A 29 1.94 -3.71 -15.35
CA LYS A 29 0.98 -2.86 -16.07
C LYS A 29 -0.42 -3.46 -16.01
N VAL A 30 -1.36 -2.72 -15.44
CA VAL A 30 -2.78 -3.12 -15.27
C VAL A 30 -3.66 -1.88 -15.41
N SER A 31 -4.95 -2.05 -15.65
CA SER A 31 -5.87 -0.91 -15.64
C SER A 31 -6.06 -0.36 -14.22
N ARG A 32 -6.36 0.93 -14.07
CA ARG A 32 -6.64 1.48 -12.74
C ARG A 32 -7.82 0.79 -12.06
N GLY A 33 -8.85 0.42 -12.81
CA GLY A 33 -10.02 -0.27 -12.27
C GLY A 33 -9.64 -1.62 -11.66
N ASP A 34 -8.84 -2.41 -12.38
CA ASP A 34 -8.40 -3.72 -11.88
C ASP A 34 -7.48 -3.58 -10.67
N LEU A 35 -6.62 -2.56 -10.64
CA LEU A 35 -5.76 -2.30 -9.48
C LEU A 35 -6.58 -1.91 -8.23
N VAL A 36 -7.59 -1.06 -8.39
CA VAL A 36 -8.50 -0.71 -7.28
C VAL A 36 -9.24 -1.95 -6.79
N ALA A 37 -9.77 -2.78 -7.70
CA ALA A 37 -10.46 -4.01 -7.35
C ALA A 37 -9.55 -5.00 -6.61
N LEU A 38 -8.31 -5.16 -7.08
CA LEU A 38 -7.29 -6.00 -6.44
C LEU A 38 -6.97 -5.52 -5.02
N VAL A 39 -6.71 -4.23 -4.85
CA VAL A 39 -6.41 -3.64 -3.53
C VAL A 39 -7.62 -3.73 -2.61
N GLN A 40 -8.83 -3.50 -3.12
CA GLN A 40 -10.07 -3.65 -2.34
C GLN A 40 -10.22 -5.08 -1.83
N GLN A 41 -10.06 -6.07 -2.72
CA GLN A 41 -10.15 -7.47 -2.35
C GLN A 41 -9.13 -7.83 -1.25
N GLN A 42 -7.88 -7.39 -1.38
CA GLN A 42 -6.85 -7.64 -0.37
C GLN A 42 -7.16 -6.97 0.98
N LEU A 43 -7.79 -5.79 0.97
CA LEU A 43 -8.24 -5.13 2.19
C LEU A 43 -9.41 -5.87 2.85
N ASP A 44 -10.37 -6.34 2.04
CA ASP A 44 -11.56 -7.07 2.50
C ASP A 44 -11.20 -8.43 3.10
N ASP A 45 -10.25 -9.13 2.46
CA ASP A 45 -9.73 -10.42 2.89
C ASP A 45 -8.79 -10.30 4.11
N LEU A 46 -8.48 -9.07 4.55
CA LEU A 46 -7.47 -8.76 5.56
C LEU A 46 -6.09 -9.37 5.23
N ASP A 47 -5.78 -9.47 3.94
CA ASP A 47 -4.57 -10.08 3.40
C ASP A 47 -3.39 -9.09 3.44
N TYR A 48 -2.99 -8.72 4.66
CA TYR A 48 -1.79 -7.93 4.92
C TYR A 48 -0.97 -8.54 6.06
N ASP A 49 0.35 -8.61 5.87
CA ASP A 49 1.29 -9.05 6.92
C ASP A 49 1.83 -7.86 7.76
N TYR A 50 1.58 -6.62 7.31
CA TYR A 50 1.99 -5.40 7.99
C TYR A 50 1.00 -4.26 7.76
N ARG A 51 0.61 -3.55 8.84
CA ARG A 51 -0.19 -2.32 8.79
C ARG A 51 0.09 -1.41 9.98
N LYS A 52 0.99 -0.43 9.84
CA LYS A 52 1.33 0.56 10.90
C LYS A 52 1.91 1.85 10.30
N LYS A 53 1.77 2.97 11.01
CA LYS A 53 2.43 4.26 10.70
C LYS A 53 2.27 4.70 9.24
N SER A 54 1.06 4.57 8.68
CA SER A 54 0.76 4.91 7.27
C SER A 54 1.39 3.99 6.22
N PHE A 55 1.94 2.84 6.61
CA PHE A 55 2.41 1.81 5.70
C PHE A 55 1.56 0.55 5.82
N ILE A 56 1.29 -0.08 4.68
CA ILE A 56 0.63 -1.38 4.60
C ILE A 56 1.37 -2.25 3.58
N HIS A 57 1.47 -3.54 3.85
CA HIS A 57 2.06 -4.52 2.93
C HIS A 57 0.96 -5.50 2.53
N LEU A 58 0.55 -5.42 1.26
CA LEU A 58 -0.57 -6.17 0.69
C LEU A 58 -0.03 -7.09 -0.40
N ALA A 59 -0.22 -8.39 -0.26
CA ALA A 59 0.23 -9.41 -1.22
C ALA A 59 1.68 -9.22 -1.71
N GLY A 60 2.61 -8.93 -0.79
CA GLY A 60 4.02 -8.72 -1.14
C GLY A 60 4.37 -7.33 -1.67
N ILE A 61 3.44 -6.38 -1.67
CA ILE A 61 3.61 -5.02 -2.22
C ILE A 61 3.49 -3.98 -1.11
N TRP A 62 4.49 -3.10 -1.02
CA TRP A 62 4.52 -2.03 -0.03
C TRP A 62 3.78 -0.78 -0.51
N TRP A 63 2.86 -0.31 0.31
CA TRP A 63 2.08 0.89 0.08
C TRP A 63 2.24 1.89 1.22
N VAL A 64 2.20 3.17 0.87
CA VAL A 64 1.84 4.24 1.82
C VAL A 64 0.38 4.55 1.62
N TYR A 65 -0.35 4.64 2.72
CA TYR A 65 -1.77 4.95 2.71
C TYR A 65 -2.12 6.05 3.71
N THR A 66 -3.23 6.72 3.45
CA THR A 66 -3.96 7.56 4.40
C THR A 66 -5.42 7.10 4.46
N ILE A 67 -6.14 7.50 5.51
CA ILE A 67 -7.58 7.24 5.66
C ILE A 67 -8.30 8.58 5.57
N GLU A 68 -9.18 8.72 4.58
CA GLU A 68 -9.93 9.95 4.29
C GLU A 68 -11.37 9.58 3.97
N ASP A 69 -12.35 10.22 4.62
CA ASP A 69 -13.79 10.03 4.35
C ASP A 69 -14.21 8.56 4.17
N ASN A 70 -13.75 7.71 5.10
CA ASN A 70 -13.99 6.27 5.07
C ASN A 70 -13.40 5.55 3.83
N ARG A 71 -12.25 6.02 3.34
CA ARG A 71 -11.50 5.41 2.24
C ARG A 71 -10.07 5.12 2.63
N PHE A 72 -9.56 3.98 2.17
CA PHE A 72 -8.13 3.68 2.15
C PHE A 72 -7.52 4.30 0.90
N VAL A 73 -6.89 5.45 1.05
CA VAL A 73 -6.26 6.16 -0.07
C VAL A 73 -4.81 5.75 -0.16
N MET A 74 -4.46 5.01 -1.21
CA MET A 74 -3.09 4.64 -1.55
C MET A 74 -2.37 5.84 -2.15
N VAL A 75 -1.36 6.34 -1.44
CA VAL A 75 -0.61 7.57 -1.74
C VAL A 75 0.65 7.27 -2.56
N THR A 76 1.37 6.19 -2.23
CA THR A 76 2.52 5.75 -3.03
C THR A 76 2.71 4.24 -2.95
N CYS A 77 3.36 3.67 -3.96
CA CYS A 77 3.69 2.25 -4.07
C CYS A 77 5.21 2.10 -4.13
N TYR A 78 5.82 1.35 -3.19
CA TYR A 78 7.25 1.03 -3.22
C TYR A 78 7.57 -0.25 -4.02
N GLY A 79 6.55 -0.98 -4.48
CA GLY A 79 6.70 -2.19 -5.25
C GLY A 79 6.83 -3.45 -4.38
N ARG A 80 7.23 -4.55 -5.03
CA ARG A 80 7.44 -5.84 -4.37
C ARG A 80 8.80 -5.88 -3.66
N SER A 81 8.82 -6.28 -2.39
CA SER A 81 10.09 -6.49 -1.67
C SER A 81 9.88 -7.30 -0.39
N ASP A 82 10.82 -8.20 -0.11
CA ASP A 82 10.91 -8.93 1.16
C ASP A 82 11.49 -8.07 2.30
N TRP A 83 12.00 -6.88 1.99
CA TRP A 83 12.62 -6.00 2.95
C TRP A 83 11.59 -5.16 3.68
N ASN A 84 11.85 -4.83 4.95
CA ASN A 84 10.99 -3.94 5.73
C ASN A 84 11.19 -2.48 5.29
N VAL A 85 10.41 -2.05 4.28
CA VAL A 85 10.47 -0.70 3.70
C VAL A 85 10.33 0.41 4.75
N PRO A 86 9.39 0.36 5.72
CA PRO A 86 9.30 1.37 6.78
C PRO A 86 10.60 1.52 7.59
N HIS A 87 11.23 0.40 7.94
CA HIS A 87 12.49 0.41 8.69
C HIS A 87 13.65 0.94 7.85
N ALA A 88 13.74 0.51 6.58
CA ALA A 88 14.75 0.98 5.66
C ALA A 88 14.67 2.51 5.47
N LEU A 89 13.47 3.06 5.27
CA LEU A 89 13.25 4.51 5.15
C LEU A 89 13.64 5.27 6.42
N HIS A 90 13.34 4.70 7.60
CA HIS A 90 13.74 5.28 8.87
C HIS A 90 15.27 5.33 9.02
N TRP A 91 15.94 4.23 8.69
CA TRP A 91 17.40 4.14 8.70
C TRP A 91 18.02 5.16 7.74
N ALA A 92 17.58 5.21 6.48
CA ALA A 92 18.11 6.15 5.49
C ALA A 92 17.98 7.59 5.97
N ARG A 93 16.82 7.96 6.53
CA ARG A 93 16.62 9.29 7.12
C ARG A 93 17.62 9.59 8.24
N SER A 94 17.90 8.62 9.12
CA SER A 94 18.88 8.79 10.21
C SER A 94 20.31 9.00 9.72
N GLN A 95 20.64 8.39 8.58
CA GLN A 95 21.97 8.47 7.96
C GLN A 95 22.10 9.61 6.95
N LYS A 96 21.01 10.38 6.70
CA LYS A 96 20.90 11.35 5.59
C LYS A 96 21.16 10.71 4.22
N ASP A 97 20.80 9.44 4.09
CA ASP A 97 20.94 8.64 2.89
C ASP A 97 19.62 8.56 2.10
N ARG A 98 19.67 8.06 0.85
CA ARG A 98 18.52 7.92 -0.05
C ARG A 98 18.41 6.48 -0.54
N LEU A 99 17.21 5.92 -0.43
CA LEU A 99 16.89 4.63 -1.04
C LEU A 99 16.43 4.81 -2.48
N ASP A 100 16.97 3.99 -3.38
CA ASP A 100 16.55 3.91 -4.77
C ASP A 100 15.74 2.63 -4.98
N PHE A 101 14.42 2.79 -5.18
CA PHE A 101 13.47 1.70 -5.43
C PHE A 101 13.24 1.44 -6.92
N THR A 102 14.04 2.04 -7.80
CA THR A 102 13.89 1.89 -9.26
C THR A 102 14.79 0.81 -9.85
N LYS A 103 15.76 0.32 -9.08
CA LYS A 103 16.69 -0.70 -9.51
C LYS A 103 16.37 -2.03 -8.85
N PRO A 104 16.36 -3.13 -9.60
CA PRO A 104 16.37 -4.46 -9.00
C PRO A 104 17.61 -4.57 -8.12
N LEU A 105 17.47 -5.29 -7.01
CA LEU A 105 18.57 -5.54 -6.11
C LEU A 105 19.56 -6.47 -6.80
N GLU A 106 20.69 -5.92 -7.24
CA GLU A 106 21.85 -6.72 -7.60
C GLU A 106 22.43 -7.29 -6.30
N VAL A 107 22.09 -8.54 -6.01
CA VAL A 107 22.71 -9.36 -4.97
C VAL A 107 23.98 -10.03 -5.48
#